data_AF-A0A9D2MTR4-F1
#
_entry.id   AF-A0A9D2MTR4-F1
#
_cell.length_a   1.000
_cell.length_b   1.000
_cell.length_c   1.000
_cell.angle_alpha   90.00
_cell.angle_beta   90.00
_cell.angle_gamma   90.00
#
_symmetry.space_group_name_H-M   'P 1'
#
loop_
_entity.id
_entity.type
_entity.pdbx_description
1 polymer ?
#
loop_
_entity_poly.entity_id
_entity_poly.type
_entity_poly.pdbx_seq_one_letter_code
_entity_poly.pdbx_strand_id
1 'polypeptide(L)'
;MEFLKNVGRAVGEAAGYLREKNRRAAQLSRLRTVIHCHEKAAQKEYLALGRYYYNNLRDKDNPVTEPHCAALDQVEESLDRALKQLETFYSVEDDGREEITLDDVAVYEQDPTAVEEPVEQAAPEQAAVEPETSAPEKTAQEACENLPFEG
;
A
#
# COMPACT_ATOMS: atom_id res chain seq x y z
N MET A 1 -23.38 -41.84 32.48
CA MET A 1 -22.72 -41.12 31.35
C MET A 1 -23.48 -39.85 31.01
N GLU A 2 -23.62 -38.93 31.97
CA GLU A 2 -24.44 -37.70 31.80
C GLU A 2 -23.57 -36.44 31.84
N PHE A 3 -22.54 -36.43 32.70
CA PHE A 3 -21.60 -35.32 32.84
C PHE A 3 -20.87 -34.96 31.53
N LEU A 4 -20.40 -35.95 30.76
CA LEU A 4 -19.73 -35.71 29.48
C LEU A 4 -20.66 -35.11 28.42
N LYS A 5 -21.96 -35.45 28.44
CA LYS A 5 -22.96 -34.89 27.52
C LYS A 5 -23.28 -33.44 27.86
N ASN A 6 -23.34 -33.12 29.15
CA ASN A 6 -23.58 -31.75 29.62
C ASN A 6 -22.38 -30.83 29.33
N VAL A 7 -21.16 -31.33 29.52
CA VAL A 7 -19.94 -30.60 29.16
C VAL A 7 -19.84 -30.41 27.64
N GLY A 8 -20.15 -31.43 26.83
CA GLY A 8 -20.18 -31.31 25.37
C GLY A 8 -21.21 -30.31 24.86
N ARG A 9 -22.39 -30.23 25.48
CA ARG A 9 -23.43 -29.24 25.14
C ARG A 9 -22.99 -27.82 25.51
N ALA A 10 -22.45 -27.61 26.71
CA ALA A 10 -21.97 -26.30 27.16
C ALA A 10 -20.81 -25.78 26.28
N VAL A 11 -19.88 -26.66 25.89
CA VAL A 11 -18.80 -26.32 24.96
C VAL A 11 -19.34 -25.99 23.56
N GLY A 12 -20.35 -26.73 23.07
CA GLY A 12 -21.00 -26.45 21.79
C GLY A 12 -21.75 -25.11 21.76
N GLU A 13 -22.46 -24.78 22.84
CA GLU A 13 -23.16 -23.50 23.00
C GLU A 13 -22.17 -22.33 23.09
N ALA A 14 -21.10 -22.48 23.85
CA ALA A 14 -20.03 -21.49 23.91
C ALA A 14 -19.36 -21.28 22.54
N ALA A 15 -19.04 -22.35 21.81
CA ALA A 15 -18.48 -22.28 20.47
C ALA A 15 -19.41 -21.56 19.47
N GLY A 16 -20.72 -21.84 19.54
CA GLY A 16 -21.74 -21.15 18.73
C GLY A 16 -21.81 -19.66 19.02
N TYR A 17 -21.74 -19.27 20.29
CA TYR A 17 -21.73 -17.87 20.71
C TYR A 17 -20.47 -17.12 20.25
N LEU A 18 -19.29 -17.73 20.33
CA LEU A 18 -18.06 -17.15 19.78
C LEU A 18 -18.14 -16.97 18.26
N ARG A 19 -18.69 -17.96 17.54
CA ARG A 19 -18.89 -17.88 16.09
C ARG A 19 -19.80 -16.73 15.70
N GLU A 20 -20.90 -16.53 16.42
CA GLU A 20 -21.82 -15.44 16.13
C GLU A 20 -21.21 -14.06 16.46
N LYS A 21 -20.44 -13.95 17.55
CA LYS A 21 -19.67 -12.74 17.83
C LYS A 21 -18.65 -12.42 16.75
N ASN A 22 -17.93 -13.42 16.25
CA ASN A 22 -16.99 -13.25 15.15
C ASN A 22 -17.71 -12.78 13.87
N ARG A 23 -18.88 -13.36 13.54
CA ARG A 23 -19.70 -12.91 12.40
C ARG A 23 -20.15 -11.46 12.54
N ARG A 24 -20.65 -11.06 13.72
CA ARG A 24 -21.05 -9.66 13.98
C ARG A 24 -19.85 -8.72 13.91
N ALA A 25 -18.71 -9.12 14.46
CA ALA A 25 -17.47 -8.36 14.37
C ALA A 25 -17.00 -8.19 12.92
N ALA A 26 -17.07 -9.25 12.10
CA ALA A 26 -16.74 -9.18 10.69
C ALA A 26 -17.67 -8.25 9.90
N GLN A 27 -18.98 -8.26 10.20
CA GLN A 27 -19.94 -7.33 9.60
C GLN A 27 -19.63 -5.87 9.97
N LEU A 28 -19.32 -5.60 11.24
CA LEU A 28 -18.93 -4.26 11.69
C LEU A 28 -17.63 -3.78 11.04
N SER A 29 -16.63 -4.66 10.90
CA SER A 29 -15.37 -4.31 10.22
C SER A 29 -15.62 -3.95 8.75
N ARG A 30 -16.45 -4.72 8.04
CA ARG A 30 -16.84 -4.40 6.66
C ARG A 30 -17.53 -3.05 6.56
N LEU A 31 -18.47 -2.76 7.45
CA LEU A 31 -19.19 -1.49 7.44
C LEU A 31 -18.24 -0.30 7.70
N ARG A 32 -17.29 -0.44 8.64
CA ARG A 32 -16.25 0.57 8.88
C ARG A 32 -15.41 0.82 7.64
N THR A 33 -15.01 -0.23 6.92
CA THR A 33 -14.27 -0.09 5.66
C THR A 33 -15.08 0.67 4.61
N VAL A 34 -16.36 0.35 4.45
CA VAL A 34 -17.24 1.05 3.51
C VAL A 34 -17.38 2.53 3.87
N ILE A 35 -17.61 2.84 5.15
CA ILE A 35 -17.67 4.23 5.64
C ILE A 35 -16.37 4.97 5.30
N HIS A 36 -15.22 4.39 5.62
CA HIS A 36 -13.94 5.02 5.33
C HIS A 36 -13.68 5.19 3.83
N CYS A 37 -14.12 4.25 2.98
CA CYS A 37 -14.01 4.41 1.54
C CYS A 37 -14.91 5.55 1.03
N HIS A 38 -16.13 5.71 1.55
CA HIS A 38 -16.98 6.85 1.22
C HIS A 38 -16.44 8.18 1.75
N GLU A 39 -15.90 8.22 2.97
CA GLU A 39 -15.27 9.43 3.54
C GLU A 39 -14.09 9.89 2.68
N LYS A 40 -13.22 8.95 2.25
CA LYS A 40 -12.10 9.25 1.36
C LYS A 40 -12.56 9.72 -0.02
N ALA A 41 -13.59 9.08 -0.58
CA ALA A 41 -14.17 9.51 -1.85
C ALA A 41 -14.72 10.93 -1.75
N ALA A 42 -15.49 11.23 -0.71
CA ALA A 42 -16.02 12.57 -0.46
C ALA A 42 -14.89 13.60 -0.26
N GLN A 43 -13.85 13.26 0.51
CA GLN A 43 -12.69 14.13 0.73
C GLN A 43 -11.98 14.47 -0.60
N LYS A 44 -11.85 13.50 -1.51
CA LYS A 44 -11.27 13.73 -2.84
C LYS A 44 -12.10 14.74 -3.64
N GLU A 45 -13.42 14.59 -3.65
CA GLU A 45 -14.32 15.52 -4.34
C GLU A 45 -14.31 16.91 -3.72
N TYR A 46 -14.31 17.01 -2.38
CA TYR A 46 -14.17 18.30 -1.70
C TYR A 46 -12.83 18.99 -1.99
N LEU A 47 -11.75 18.22 -2.11
CA LEU A 47 -10.44 18.75 -2.47
C LEU A 47 -10.43 19.27 -3.91
N ALA A 48 -11.02 18.53 -4.86
CA ALA A 48 -11.17 18.98 -6.24
C ALA A 48 -12.01 20.28 -6.32
N LEU A 49 -13.11 20.35 -5.58
CA LEU A 49 -13.95 21.54 -5.48
C LEU A 49 -13.20 22.73 -4.86
N GLY A 50 -12.44 22.50 -3.79
CA GLY A 50 -11.61 23.52 -3.15
C GLY A 50 -10.53 24.07 -4.08
N ARG A 51 -9.87 23.20 -4.87
CA ARG A 51 -8.92 23.62 -5.92
C ARG A 51 -9.59 24.46 -6.99
N TYR A 52 -10.79 24.08 -7.42
CA TYR A 52 -11.54 24.86 -8.41
C TYR A 52 -11.88 26.26 -7.86
N TYR A 53 -12.36 26.33 -6.61
CA TYR A 53 -12.66 27.58 -5.94
C TYR A 53 -11.43 28.50 -5.85
N TYR A 54 -10.33 27.99 -5.32
CA TYR A 54 -9.10 28.76 -5.10
C TYR A 54 -8.57 29.38 -6.41
N ASN A 55 -8.62 28.64 -7.52
CA ASN A 55 -8.09 29.10 -8.80
C ASN A 55 -9.06 29.98 -9.61
N ASN A 56 -10.38 29.77 -9.52
CA ASN A 56 -11.35 30.38 -10.45
C ASN A 56 -12.37 31.32 -9.80
N LEU A 57 -12.63 31.17 -8.51
CA LEU A 57 -13.73 31.85 -7.80
C LEU A 57 -13.27 32.62 -6.55
N ARG A 58 -11.95 32.66 -6.27
CA ARG A 58 -11.42 33.32 -5.07
C ARG A 58 -11.76 34.80 -5.10
N ASP A 59 -12.52 35.23 -4.11
CA ASP A 59 -12.78 36.63 -3.81
C ASP A 59 -11.97 37.06 -2.58
N LYS A 60 -11.13 38.08 -2.75
CA LYS A 60 -10.23 38.60 -1.72
C LYS A 60 -10.95 39.42 -0.66
N ASP A 61 -12.14 39.92 -0.97
CA ASP A 61 -12.93 40.73 -0.05
C ASP A 61 -13.82 39.86 0.86
N ASN A 62 -13.86 38.54 0.63
CA ASN A 62 -14.66 37.62 1.43
C ASN A 62 -13.98 37.29 2.77
N PRO A 63 -14.55 37.72 3.92
CA PRO A 63 -13.91 37.57 5.23
C PRO A 63 -13.85 36.12 5.73
N VAL A 64 -14.63 35.20 5.15
CA VAL A 64 -14.70 33.80 5.58
C VAL A 64 -13.66 32.97 4.84
N THR A 65 -13.53 33.13 3.52
CA THR A 65 -12.68 32.27 2.70
C THR A 65 -11.26 32.78 2.56
N GLU A 66 -11.06 34.10 2.53
CA GLU A 66 -9.74 34.68 2.35
C GLU A 66 -8.72 34.28 3.43
N PRO A 67 -9.03 34.18 4.74
CA PRO A 67 -8.04 33.70 5.71
C PRO A 67 -7.60 32.26 5.45
N HIS A 68 -8.49 31.41 4.93
CA HIS A 68 -8.14 30.04 4.55
C HIS A 68 -7.26 30.00 3.30
N CYS A 69 -7.56 30.84 2.30
CA CYS A 69 -6.72 30.96 1.10
C CYS A 69 -5.33 31.54 1.44
N ALA A 70 -5.25 32.56 2.27
CA ALA A 70 -3.98 33.13 2.71
C ALA A 70 -3.12 32.14 3.51
N ALA A 71 -3.73 31.27 4.31
CA ALA A 71 -3.02 30.20 4.99
C ALA A 71 -2.47 29.15 4.00
N LEU A 72 -3.21 28.83 2.93
CA LEU A 72 -2.73 27.96 1.86
C LEU A 72 -1.54 28.58 1.14
N ASP A 73 -1.59 29.87 0.81
CA ASP A 73 -0.50 30.60 0.15
C ASP A 73 0.81 30.50 0.95
N GLN A 74 0.73 30.67 2.28
CA GLN A 74 1.90 30.54 3.17
C GLN A 74 2.49 29.13 3.18
N VAL A 75 1.63 28.11 3.16
CA VAL A 75 2.06 26.70 3.13
C VAL A 75 2.71 26.39 1.77
N GLU A 76 2.11 26.81 0.66
CA GLU A 76 2.66 26.61 -0.69
C GLU A 76 4.01 27.31 -0.84
N GLU A 77 4.15 28.55 -0.38
CA GLU A 77 5.45 29.24 -0.36
C GLU A 77 6.50 28.49 0.49
N SER A 78 6.10 27.94 1.64
CA SER A 78 7.00 27.16 2.50
C SER A 78 7.46 25.86 1.83
N LEU A 79 6.56 25.22 1.07
CA LEU A 79 6.82 24.03 0.29
C LEU A 79 7.80 24.34 -0.85
N ASP A 80 7.55 25.41 -1.60
CA ASP A 80 8.45 25.85 -2.68
C ASP A 80 9.85 26.19 -2.16
N ARG A 81 9.95 26.80 -0.98
CA ARG A 81 11.25 27.07 -0.34
C ARG A 81 11.97 25.77 0.02
N ALA A 82 11.26 24.80 0.59
CA ALA A 82 11.83 23.50 0.94
C ALA A 82 12.27 22.72 -0.31
N LEU A 83 11.48 22.75 -1.38
CA LEU A 83 11.85 22.13 -2.66
C LEU A 83 13.08 22.81 -3.29
N LYS A 84 13.17 24.14 -3.26
CA LYS A 84 14.37 24.86 -3.74
C LYS A 84 15.61 24.53 -2.94
N GLN A 85 15.49 24.36 -1.63
CA GLN A 85 16.60 23.90 -0.78
C GLN A 85 17.01 22.48 -1.16
N LEU A 86 16.05 21.59 -1.36
CA LEU A 86 16.29 20.22 -1.80
C LEU A 86 17.00 20.20 -3.17
N GLU A 87 16.51 20.98 -4.12
CA GLU A 87 17.14 21.16 -5.44
C GLU A 87 18.57 21.66 -5.29
N THR A 88 18.82 22.65 -4.44
CA THR A 88 20.19 23.15 -4.19
C THR A 88 21.13 22.04 -3.73
N PHE A 89 20.70 21.16 -2.82
CA PHE A 89 21.53 20.02 -2.40
C PHE A 89 21.85 19.05 -3.54
N TYR A 90 20.90 18.80 -4.44
CA TYR A 90 21.13 17.91 -5.58
C TYR A 90 21.87 18.57 -6.74
N SER A 91 21.73 19.89 -6.93
CA SER A 91 22.41 20.64 -7.99
C SER A 91 23.87 20.97 -7.66
N VAL A 92 24.23 21.03 -6.37
CA VAL A 92 25.61 21.31 -5.94
C VAL A 92 26.54 20.10 -6.09
N GLU A 93 26.01 18.89 -6.36
CA GLU A 93 26.84 17.68 -6.49
C GLU A 93 27.35 17.37 -7.91
N ASP A 94 27.30 18.31 -8.88
CA ASP A 94 27.90 18.08 -10.21
C ASP A 94 29.37 18.51 -10.30
N ASP A 95 29.91 19.22 -9.29
CA ASP A 95 31.29 19.71 -9.32
C ASP A 95 32.32 18.76 -8.64
N GLY A 96 31.89 17.62 -8.12
CA GLY A 96 32.76 16.72 -7.33
C GLY A 96 32.33 15.27 -7.20
N ARG A 97 31.32 14.81 -7.95
CA ARG A 97 31.01 13.38 -8.06
C ARG A 97 31.97 12.75 -9.05
N GLU A 98 32.78 11.80 -8.59
CA GLU A 98 33.55 10.93 -9.48
C GLU A 98 32.54 10.11 -10.31
N GLU A 99 32.59 10.25 -11.62
CA GLU A 99 31.84 9.38 -12.54
C GLU A 99 32.32 7.95 -12.28
N ILE A 100 31.43 7.10 -11.75
CA ILE A 100 31.74 5.67 -11.57
C ILE A 100 31.74 5.03 -12.95
N THR A 101 32.90 4.98 -13.58
CA THR A 101 33.10 4.22 -14.82
C THR A 101 33.40 2.76 -14.48
N LEU A 102 32.95 1.85 -15.33
CA LEU A 102 33.26 0.43 -15.19
C LEU A 102 34.66 0.08 -15.72
N ASP A 103 35.52 1.09 -15.95
CA ASP A 103 36.85 0.92 -16.55
C ASP A 103 37.77 0.04 -15.68
N ASP A 104 37.61 0.12 -14.35
CA ASP A 104 38.37 -0.69 -13.39
C ASP A 104 37.71 -2.05 -13.07
N VAL A 105 36.55 -2.36 -13.68
CA VAL A 105 35.84 -3.63 -13.48
C VAL A 105 36.32 -4.62 -14.53
N ALA A 106 37.05 -5.64 -14.10
CA ALA A 106 37.47 -6.74 -14.97
C ALA A 106 36.25 -7.47 -15.55
N VAL A 107 36.13 -7.51 -16.88
CA VAL A 107 35.12 -8.31 -17.58
C VAL A 107 35.57 -9.76 -17.57
N TYR A 108 34.86 -10.60 -16.82
CA TYR A 108 35.04 -12.05 -16.88
C TYR A 108 34.10 -12.63 -17.93
N GLU A 109 34.67 -13.25 -18.98
CA GLU A 109 33.88 -13.95 -20.03
C GLU A 109 33.33 -15.30 -19.55
N GLN A 110 33.83 -15.82 -18.43
CA GLN A 110 33.33 -17.05 -17.83
C GLN A 110 32.12 -16.75 -16.97
N ASP A 111 30.97 -17.21 -17.45
CA ASP A 111 29.74 -17.26 -16.66
C ASP A 111 29.97 -18.15 -15.44
N PRO A 112 29.96 -17.60 -14.20
CA PRO A 112 30.20 -18.38 -12.99
C PRO A 112 29.07 -19.39 -12.70
N THR A 113 27.99 -19.39 -13.49
CA THR A 113 26.92 -20.40 -13.45
C THR A 113 27.03 -21.48 -14.52
N ALA A 114 28.03 -21.44 -15.40
CA ALA A 114 28.32 -22.53 -16.32
C ALA A 114 28.94 -23.71 -15.57
N VAL A 115 28.07 -24.59 -15.04
CA VAL A 115 28.44 -25.87 -14.44
C VAL A 115 29.13 -26.72 -15.51
N GLU A 116 30.43 -26.99 -15.34
CA GLU A 116 31.17 -27.96 -16.15
C GLU A 116 30.51 -29.33 -16.00
N GLU A 117 30.01 -29.90 -17.10
CA GLU A 117 29.45 -31.24 -17.14
C GLU A 117 30.54 -32.30 -16.85
N PRO A 118 30.39 -33.16 -15.81
CA PRO A 118 31.25 -34.31 -15.65
C PRO A 118 30.73 -35.47 -16.50
N VAL A 119 31.60 -35.96 -17.39
CA VAL A 119 31.40 -37.20 -18.16
C VAL A 119 31.56 -38.42 -17.23
N GLU A 120 30.62 -39.36 -17.39
CA GLU A 120 30.64 -40.79 -17.02
C GLU A 120 30.26 -41.23 -15.58
N GLN A 121 29.02 -41.73 -15.39
CA GLN A 121 28.68 -43.18 -15.24
C GLN A 121 27.28 -43.42 -14.62
N ALA A 122 26.46 -44.18 -15.35
CA ALA A 122 25.34 -45.08 -14.97
C ALA A 122 24.44 -44.79 -13.72
N ALA A 123 23.18 -44.38 -14.01
CA ALA A 123 21.83 -44.75 -13.46
C ALA A 123 21.62 -45.34 -12.03
N PRO A 124 20.40 -45.28 -11.41
CA PRO A 124 19.14 -44.60 -11.79
C PRO A 124 18.44 -43.76 -10.68
N GLU A 125 17.61 -42.81 -11.12
CA GLU A 125 16.21 -42.56 -10.69
C GLU A 125 15.86 -42.50 -9.19
N GLN A 126 15.50 -41.30 -8.67
CA GLN A 126 14.23 -41.06 -7.95
C GLN A 126 14.06 -39.63 -7.37
N ALA A 127 12.80 -39.18 -7.47
CA ALA A 127 12.08 -38.22 -6.62
C ALA A 127 12.36 -36.71 -6.78
N ALA A 128 11.58 -36.12 -7.68
CA ALA A 128 11.23 -34.70 -7.69
C ALA A 128 10.50 -34.29 -6.40
N VAL A 129 10.93 -33.20 -5.75
CA VAL A 129 10.05 -32.16 -5.17
C VAL A 129 10.89 -30.88 -4.99
N GLU A 130 10.51 -29.79 -5.66
CA GLU A 130 10.79 -28.43 -5.15
C GLU A 130 9.47 -27.65 -4.97
N PRO A 131 9.46 -26.62 -4.09
CA PRO A 131 8.28 -26.02 -3.51
C PRO A 131 7.94 -24.66 -4.13
N GLU A 132 6.66 -24.33 -4.25
CA GLU A 132 6.18 -22.95 -4.49
C GLU A 132 5.13 -22.64 -3.42
N THR A 133 5.41 -21.79 -2.42
CA THR A 133 5.49 -20.32 -2.39
C THR A 133 4.18 -19.57 -2.64
N SER A 134 3.98 -18.62 -1.72
CA SER A 134 3.22 -17.36 -1.83
C SER A 134 1.71 -17.36 -1.54
N ALA A 135 1.40 -16.76 -0.39
CA ALA A 135 0.10 -16.29 0.04
C ALA A 135 -0.35 -15.04 -0.76
N PRO A 136 -1.65 -14.84 -1.03
CA PRO A 136 -2.13 -13.63 -1.67
C PRO A 136 -2.63 -12.58 -0.65
N GLU A 137 -1.91 -11.46 -0.55
CA GLU A 137 -2.30 -10.24 0.18
C GLU A 137 -2.96 -9.19 -0.74
N LYS A 138 -3.58 -9.61 -1.85
CA LYS A 138 -4.16 -8.70 -2.86
C LYS A 138 -5.66 -8.39 -2.72
N THR A 139 -6.38 -9.01 -1.79
CA THR A 139 -7.86 -8.96 -1.77
C THR A 139 -8.48 -7.70 -1.16
N ALA A 140 -7.68 -6.78 -0.59
CA ALA A 140 -8.24 -5.62 0.12
C ALA A 140 -8.45 -4.37 -0.75
N GLN A 141 -7.69 -4.20 -1.84
CA GLN A 141 -7.73 -2.97 -2.66
C GLN A 141 -8.87 -2.99 -3.70
N GLU A 142 -9.17 -4.16 -4.30
CA GLU A 142 -10.23 -4.29 -5.31
C GLU A 142 -11.66 -4.06 -4.77
N ALA A 143 -11.85 -4.13 -3.46
CA ALA A 143 -13.16 -4.00 -2.83
C ALA A 143 -13.70 -2.56 -2.79
N CYS A 144 -12.84 -1.53 -2.88
CA CYS A 144 -13.29 -0.14 -2.88
C CYS A 144 -13.50 0.46 -4.27
N GLU A 145 -13.02 -0.17 -5.35
CA GLU A 145 -13.29 0.27 -6.73
C GLU A 145 -14.55 -0.37 -7.33
N ASN A 146 -14.96 -1.55 -6.85
CA ASN A 146 -16.08 -2.33 -7.40
C ASN A 146 -17.38 -2.25 -6.58
N LEU A 147 -17.74 -1.08 -6.04
CA LEU A 147 -19.11 -0.89 -5.53
C LEU A 147 -19.96 -0.24 -6.63
N PRO A 148 -20.90 -0.97 -7.25
CA PRO A 148 -21.83 -0.37 -8.21
C PRO A 148 -22.69 0.64 -7.46
N PHE A 149 -22.52 1.90 -7.84
CA PHE A 149 -23.38 3.00 -7.46
C PHE A 149 -24.72 2.82 -8.20
N GLU A 150 -25.70 2.19 -7.56
CA GLU A 150 -27.11 2.32 -7.97
C GLU A 150 -27.75 3.38 -7.07
N GLY A 151 -28.10 4.51 -7.68
CA GLY A 151 -28.94 5.55 -7.09
C GLY A 151 -30.42 5.18 -7.11
#